data_AF-A0A6H1ZD90-F1
#
_entry.id   AF-A0A6H1ZD90-F1
#
_cell.length_a   1.000
_cell.length_b   1.000
_cell.length_c   1.000
_cell.angle_alpha   90.00
_cell.angle_beta   90.00
_cell.angle_gamma   90.00
#
_symmetry.space_group_name_H-M   'P 1'
#
loop_
_entity.id
_entity.type
_entity.pdbx_description
1 polymer ?
#
loop_
_entity_poly.entity_id
_entity_poly.type
_entity_poly.pdbx_seq_one_letter_code
_entity_poly.pdbx_strand_id
1 'polypeptide(L)' 'MPYVRKGKTVYKKVDGIKKVGSSKTTKKAEGYRRVLEGVHHGWKPTGKKSKKK' A
#
# COMPACT_ATOMS: atom_id res chain seq x y z
N MET A 1 12.01 -6.15 -1.74
CA MET A 1 10.78 -5.31 -1.60
C MET A 1 9.57 -6.20 -1.33
N PRO A 2 8.97 -6.13 -0.14
CA PRO A 2 7.85 -7.01 0.23
C PRO A 2 6.52 -6.56 -0.37
N TYR A 3 6.41 -5.41 -1.03
CA TYR A 3 5.17 -4.99 -1.69
C TYR A 3 5.33 -4.88 -3.20
N VAL A 4 4.34 -5.36 -3.94
CA VAL A 4 4.31 -5.37 -5.41
C VAL A 4 2.94 -4.96 -5.91
N ARG A 5 2.90 -4.18 -7.00
CA ARG A 5 1.64 -3.75 -7.64
C ARG A 5 1.41 -4.58 -8.91
N LYS A 6 0.19 -5.09 -9.10
CA LYS A 6 -0.30 -5.53 -10.41
C LYS A 6 -1.56 -4.75 -10.75
N GLY A 7 -1.50 -3.94 -11.79
CA GLY A 7 -2.62 -3.06 -12.18
C GLY A 7 -3.04 -2.11 -11.05
N LYS A 8 -4.30 -2.16 -10.66
CA LYS A 8 -4.88 -1.32 -9.59
C LYS A 8 -4.75 -1.93 -8.18
N THR A 9 -4.06 -3.06 -8.05
CA THR A 9 -4.00 -3.86 -6.82
C THR A 9 -2.58 -3.93 -6.27
N VAL A 10 -2.45 -3.79 -4.96
CA VAL A 10 -1.19 -3.92 -4.21
C VAL A 10 -1.20 -5.23 -3.44
N TYR A 11 -0.09 -5.94 -3.53
CA TYR A 11 0.15 -7.23 -2.88
C TYR A 11 1.37 -7.13 -1.96
N LYS A 12 1.39 -7.94 -0.91
CA LYS A 12 2.52 -8.15 -0.01
C LYS A 12 3.05 -9.56 -0.21
N LYS A 13 4.35 -9.70 -0.42
CA LYS A 13 5.09 -10.96 -0.35
C LYS A 13 5.42 -11.24 1.11
N VAL A 14 4.64 -12.10 1.77
CA VAL A 14 4.97 -12.72 3.07
C VAL A 14 4.56 -14.18 2.93
N ASP A 15 5.53 -15.08 2.93
CA ASP A 15 5.35 -16.55 2.72
C ASP A 15 4.50 -16.93 1.49
N GLY A 16 4.28 -15.98 0.57
CA GLY A 16 3.31 -16.04 -0.52
C GLY A 16 2.84 -14.64 -0.94
N ILE A 17 2.02 -14.54 -1.99
CA ILE A 17 1.47 -13.25 -2.48
C ILE A 17 0.11 -12.99 -1.83
N LYS A 18 0.04 -12.06 -0.88
CA LYS A 18 -1.21 -11.65 -0.20
C LYS A 18 -1.72 -10.31 -0.73
N LYS A 19 -3.00 -10.21 -1.10
CA LYS A 19 -3.62 -8.93 -1.50
C LYS A 19 -3.76 -8.03 -0.27
N VAL A 20 -3.26 -6.80 -0.36
CA VAL A 20 -3.29 -5.82 0.75
C VAL A 20 -4.35 -4.76 0.53
N GLY A 21 -4.55 -4.37 -0.73
CA GLY A 21 -5.53 -3.36 -1.06
C GLY A 21 -5.64 -3.13 -2.56
N SER A 22 -6.75 -2.54 -2.95
CA SER A 22 -6.99 -2.06 -4.32
C SER A 22 -7.30 -0.57 -4.28
N SER A 23 -6.89 0.15 -5.31
CA SER A 23 -7.20 1.57 -5.46
C SER A 23 -7.98 1.85 -6.74
N LYS A 24 -8.62 3.02 -6.81
CA LYS A 24 -9.42 3.41 -7.98
C LYS A 24 -8.55 3.60 -9.24
N THR A 25 -7.31 4.04 -9.06
CA THR A 25 -6.34 4.30 -10.14
C THR A 25 -5.00 3.66 -9.86
N THR A 26 -4.21 3.43 -10.92
CA THR A 26 -2.84 2.92 -10.84
C THR A 26 -1.94 3.86 -10.04
N LYS A 27 -2.07 5.19 -10.24
CA LYS A 27 -1.33 6.22 -9.50
C LYS A 27 -1.59 6.17 -7.99
N LYS A 28 -2.85 6.00 -7.57
CA LYS A 28 -3.18 5.84 -6.14
C LYS A 28 -2.67 4.50 -5.58
N ALA A 29 -2.71 3.43 -6.37
CA ALA A 29 -2.14 2.14 -5.96
C ALA A 29 -0.61 2.20 -5.77
N GLU A 30 0.09 2.98 -6.58
CA GLU A 30 1.53 3.21 -6.42
C GLU A 30 1.85 4.03 -5.15
N GLY A 31 1.08 5.09 -4.88
CA GLY A 31 1.19 5.82 -3.61
C GLY A 31 0.94 4.90 -2.41
N TYR A 32 -0.07 4.04 -2.50
CA TYR A 32 -0.36 3.05 -1.45
C TYR A 32 0.78 2.04 -1.25
N ARG A 33 1.43 1.58 -2.34
CA ARG A 33 2.65 0.75 -2.27
C ARG A 33 3.76 1.47 -1.50
N ARG A 34 4.09 2.71 -1.86
CA ARG A 34 5.14 3.50 -1.19
C ARG A 34 4.87 3.68 0.29
N VAL A 35 3.62 3.95 0.67
CA VAL A 35 3.24 4.09 2.08
C VAL A 35 3.47 2.78 2.84
N LEU A 36 3.03 1.66 2.28
CA LEU A 36 3.21 0.34 2.89
C LEU A 36 4.67 -0.07 2.98
N GLU A 37 5.48 0.26 1.97
CA GLU A 37 6.93 0.09 2.00
C GLU A 37 7.55 0.91 3.13
N GLY A 38 7.23 2.21 3.21
CA GLY A 38 7.69 3.06 4.31
C GLY A 38 7.33 2.49 5.68
N VAL A 39 6.08 2.08 5.88
CA VAL A 39 5.62 1.47 7.13
C VAL A 39 6.46 0.25 7.52
N HIS A 40 6.84 -0.57 6.56
CA HIS A 40 7.69 -1.73 6.82
C HIS A 40 9.12 -1.35 7.23
N HIS A 41 9.64 -0.24 6.71
CA HIS A 41 10.92 0.34 7.12
C HIS A 41 10.83 1.16 8.43
N GLY A 42 9.74 1.04 9.19
CA GLY A 42 9.56 1.74 10.47
C GLY A 42 9.02 3.17 10.33
N TRP A 43 8.69 3.62 9.12
CA TRP A 43 8.06 4.92 8.93
C TRP A 43 6.63 4.91 9.49
N LYS A 44 6.32 5.81 10.41
CA LYS A 44 4.95 5.99 10.91
C LYS A 44 4.24 7.01 10.01
N PRO A 45 3.24 6.62 9.21
CA PRO A 45 2.51 7.56 8.37
C PRO A 45 1.76 8.54 9.27
N THR A 46 2.18 9.81 9.24
CA THR A 46 1.63 10.91 10.05
C THR A 46 0.37 11.53 9.45
N GLY A 47 -0.18 10.94 8.38
CA GLY A 47 -1.39 11.43 7.74
C GLY A 47 -2.59 11.35 8.67
N LYS A 48 -3.25 12.50 8.94
CA LYS A 48 -4.57 12.53 9.59
C LYS A 48 -5.49 11.58 8.83
N LYS A 49 -6.04 10.56 9.52
CA LYS A 49 -7.14 9.74 8.96
C LYS A 49 -8.19 10.73 8.47
N SER A 50 -8.54 10.71 7.19
CA SER A 50 -9.67 11.50 6.73
C SER A 50 -10.87 10.99 7.52
N LYS A 51 -11.40 11.82 8.44
CA LYS A 51 -12.68 11.52 9.08
C LYS A 51 -13.66 11.28 7.93
N LYS A 52 -14.25 10.09 7.89
CA LYS A 52 -15.40 9.82 7.03
C LYS A 52 -16.46 10.83 7.48
N LYS A 53 -16.71 11.85 6.66
CA LYS A 53 -17.83 12.76 6.84
C LYS A 53 -19.08 12.07 6.33
#